data_AF-A0A3P6PZ12-F1
#
_entry.id   AF-A0A3P6PZ12-F1
#
_cell.length_a   1.000
_cell.length_b   1.000
_cell.length_c   1.000
_cell.angle_alpha   90.00
_cell.angle_beta   90.00
_cell.angle_gamma   90.00
#
_symmetry.space_group_name_H-M   'P 1'
#
loop_
_entity.id
_entity.type
_entity.pdbx_description
1 polymer ?
#
loop_
_entity_poly.entity_id
_entity_poly.type
_entity_poly.pdbx_seq_one_letter_code
_entity_poly.pdbx_strand_id
1 'polypeptide(L)'
;MVPVKDLRYLTLMFPMKDYKDEYRAQPAHYISHLIGHEGPGSLLSELKRLGWVSSLSAGGRLIANGFGVFNISVDLSEEGLKHTDDIIRLIFNEIGLVKSNGPLRWIHDELKQLVETKFRFKVIVA
;
A
#
# COMPACT_ATOMS: atom_id res chain seq x y z
N MET A 1 25.89 -8.76 -12.14
CA MET A 1 25.54 -8.09 -10.87
C MET A 1 24.80 -9.10 -10.02
N VAL A 2 25.35 -9.50 -8.89
CA VAL A 2 24.66 -10.40 -7.94
C VAL A 2 24.36 -9.55 -6.69
N PRO A 3 23.13 -9.55 -6.17
CA PRO A 3 22.80 -8.84 -4.95
C PRO A 3 23.74 -9.25 -3.81
N VAL A 4 24.16 -8.29 -2.98
CA VAL A 4 24.99 -8.56 -1.78
C VAL A 4 24.18 -9.30 -0.70
N LYS A 5 22.84 -9.20 -0.75
CA LYS A 5 21.89 -9.93 0.08
C LYS A 5 20.87 -10.63 -0.81
N ASP A 6 20.45 -11.85 -0.45
CA ASP A 6 19.36 -12.56 -1.10
C ASP A 6 18.03 -11.89 -0.76
N LEU A 7 17.71 -10.83 -1.50
CA LEU A 7 16.48 -10.06 -1.40
C LEU A 7 15.68 -10.26 -2.68
N ARG A 8 14.42 -10.67 -2.52
CA ARG A 8 13.47 -10.84 -3.60
C ARG A 8 12.30 -9.93 -3.32
N TYR A 9 12.17 -8.85 -4.08
CA TYR A 9 11.07 -7.92 -3.93
C TYR A 9 10.60 -7.44 -5.30
N LEU A 10 9.32 -7.15 -5.39
CA LEU A 10 8.69 -6.51 -6.54
C LEU A 10 8.10 -5.19 -6.08
N THR A 11 8.38 -4.12 -6.83
CA THR A 11 7.79 -2.79 -6.57
C THR A 11 7.15 -2.26 -7.85
N LEU A 12 5.86 -1.96 -7.77
CA LEU A 12 5.15 -1.16 -8.76
C LEU A 12 5.14 0.30 -8.29
N MET A 13 5.58 1.20 -9.17
CA MET A 13 5.71 2.62 -8.89
C MET A 13 4.86 3.42 -9.86
N PHE A 14 3.95 4.22 -9.32
CA PHE A 14 3.04 5.06 -10.08
C PHE A 14 3.37 6.53 -9.81
N PRO A 15 3.52 7.38 -10.85
CA PRO A 15 3.62 8.81 -10.65
C PRO A 15 2.33 9.33 -10.01
N MET A 16 2.48 10.27 -9.06
CA MET A 16 1.38 10.81 -8.28
C MET A 16 1.50 12.33 -8.18
N LYS A 17 0.37 13.04 -8.25
CA LYS A 17 0.31 14.47 -7.93
C LYS A 17 0.77 14.71 -6.49
N ASP A 18 1.38 15.86 -6.25
CA ASP A 18 1.55 16.39 -4.90
C ASP A 18 0.18 16.74 -4.28
N TYR A 19 -0.22 15.98 -3.25
CA TYR A 19 -1.48 16.16 -2.52
C TYR A 19 -1.30 16.94 -1.20
N LYS A 20 -0.23 17.71 -1.07
CA LYS A 20 0.07 18.48 0.15
C LYS A 20 -1.05 19.45 0.53
N ASP A 21 -1.72 20.06 -0.45
CA ASP A 21 -2.81 21.01 -0.19
C ASP A 21 -4.09 20.28 0.24
N GLU A 22 -4.26 19.03 -0.16
CA GLU A 22 -5.35 18.14 0.21
C GLU A 22 -5.04 17.33 1.50
N TYR A 23 -4.17 17.84 2.38
CA TYR A 23 -3.72 17.15 3.60
C TYR A 23 -4.87 16.75 4.55
N ARG A 24 -6.05 17.37 4.46
CA ARG A 24 -7.20 16.98 5.29
C ARG A 24 -7.92 15.74 4.76
N ALA A 25 -7.91 15.55 3.44
CA ALA A 25 -8.54 14.41 2.79
C ALA A 25 -7.62 13.17 2.78
N GLN A 26 -6.30 13.37 2.90
CA GLN A 26 -5.31 12.29 2.96
C GLN A 26 -5.49 11.21 1.86
N PRO A 27 -5.66 11.59 0.57
CA PRO A 27 -6.07 10.65 -0.47
C PRO A 27 -5.07 9.49 -0.66
N ALA A 28 -3.77 9.77 -0.61
CA ALA A 28 -2.75 8.72 -0.70
C ALA A 28 -2.78 7.75 0.49
N HIS A 29 -3.07 8.23 1.70
CA HIS A 29 -3.20 7.38 2.88
C HIS A 29 -4.43 6.49 2.81
N TYR A 30 -5.56 7.04 2.33
CA TYR A 30 -6.78 6.28 2.11
C TYR A 30 -6.57 5.12 1.15
N ILE A 31 -5.95 5.36 -0.01
CA ILE A 31 -5.68 4.30 -1.00
C ILE A 31 -4.65 3.30 -0.46
N SER A 32 -3.62 3.77 0.24
CA SER A 32 -2.63 2.92 0.94
C SER A 32 -3.29 1.98 1.94
N HIS A 33 -4.28 2.45 2.70
CA HIS A 33 -5.00 1.62 3.66
C HIS A 33 -5.79 0.49 3.01
N LEU A 34 -6.46 0.77 1.88
CA LEU A 34 -7.23 -0.24 1.16
C LEU A 34 -6.33 -1.31 0.55
N ILE A 35 -5.34 -0.89 -0.24
CA ILE A 35 -4.44 -1.82 -0.94
C ILE A 35 -3.54 -2.58 0.04
N GLY A 36 -3.10 -1.90 1.11
CA GLY A 36 -2.25 -2.43 2.16
C GLY A 36 -2.99 -3.15 3.27
N HIS A 37 -4.29 -3.42 3.12
CA HIS A 37 -5.07 -4.12 4.14
C HIS A 37 -4.53 -5.55 4.35
N GLU A 38 -4.45 -6.00 5.61
CA GLU A 38 -3.91 -7.33 5.95
C GLU A 38 -4.99 -8.30 6.45
N GLY A 39 -6.25 -7.87 6.57
CA GLY A 39 -7.34 -8.70 7.06
C GLY A 39 -7.81 -9.76 6.05
N PRO A 40 -8.71 -10.67 6.46
CA PRO A 40 -9.25 -11.73 5.61
C PRO A 40 -9.82 -11.17 4.30
N GLY A 41 -9.53 -11.84 3.18
CA GLY A 41 -9.99 -11.43 1.85
C GLY A 41 -9.17 -10.29 1.22
N SER A 42 -8.15 -9.76 1.90
CA SER A 42 -7.21 -8.80 1.30
C SER A 42 -6.31 -9.43 0.24
N LEU A 43 -5.76 -8.56 -0.62
CA LEU A 43 -4.67 -8.90 -1.54
C LEU A 43 -3.51 -9.60 -0.84
N LEU A 44 -3.04 -9.08 0.31
CA LEU A 44 -1.95 -9.71 1.06
C LEU A 44 -2.34 -11.09 1.56
N SER A 45 -3.56 -11.26 2.08
CA SER A 45 -4.04 -12.56 2.56
C SER A 45 -4.05 -13.60 1.45
N GLU A 46 -4.49 -13.24 0.25
CA GLU A 46 -4.51 -14.17 -0.89
C GLU A 46 -3.09 -14.52 -1.38
N LEU A 47 -2.22 -13.51 -1.51
CA LEU A 47 -0.83 -13.75 -1.92
C LEU A 47 -0.04 -14.58 -0.91
N LYS A 48 -0.32 -14.42 0.41
CA LYS A 48 0.21 -15.29 1.47
C LYS A 48 -0.34 -16.70 1.39
N ARG A 49 -1.64 -16.87 1.14
CA ARG A 49 -2.29 -18.18 0.97
C ARG A 49 -1.67 -19.00 -0.16
N LEU A 50 -1.27 -18.33 -1.24
CA LEU A 50 -0.56 -18.92 -2.39
C LEU A 50 0.92 -19.20 -2.11
N GLY A 51 1.46 -18.73 -0.97
CA GLY A 51 2.88 -18.87 -0.63
C GLY A 51 3.81 -17.98 -1.45
N TRP A 52 3.27 -16.96 -2.13
CA TRP A 52 4.04 -16.12 -3.06
C TRP A 52 4.73 -14.94 -2.38
N VAL A 53 4.12 -14.36 -1.35
CA VAL A 53 4.66 -13.18 -0.66
C VAL A 53 4.64 -13.33 0.86
N SER A 54 5.56 -12.67 1.55
CA SER A 54 5.60 -12.58 3.02
C SER A 54 5.05 -11.25 3.55
N SER A 55 5.19 -10.17 2.76
CA SER A 55 4.74 -8.83 3.13
C SER A 55 4.19 -8.09 1.90
N LEU A 56 3.34 -7.10 2.16
CA LEU A 56 2.91 -6.10 1.18
C LEU A 56 2.90 -4.74 1.87
N SER A 57 3.41 -3.73 1.18
CA SER A 57 3.31 -2.34 1.61
C SER A 57 2.79 -1.49 0.45
N ALA A 58 1.92 -0.54 0.76
CA ALA A 58 1.41 0.42 -0.21
C ALA A 58 1.51 1.82 0.38
N GLY A 59 1.93 2.82 -0.39
CA GLY A 59 2.09 4.17 0.15
C GLY A 59 2.50 5.22 -0.86
N GLY A 60 1.96 6.42 -0.70
CA GLY A 60 2.40 7.61 -1.40
C GLY A 60 3.55 8.30 -0.68
N ARG A 61 4.55 8.78 -1.44
CA ARG A 61 5.63 9.63 -0.93
C ARG A 61 5.90 10.78 -1.91
N LEU A 62 6.20 11.96 -1.36
CA LEU A 62 6.74 13.06 -2.15
C LEU A 62 8.21 12.79 -2.44
N ILE A 63 8.62 13.10 -3.67
CA ILE A 63 10.02 13.01 -4.12
C ILE A 63 10.60 14.41 -4.28
N ALA A 64 9.80 15.34 -4.82
CA ALA A 64 10.10 16.76 -4.92
C ALA A 64 8.81 17.57 -4.81
N ASN A 65 8.90 18.89 -4.65
CA ASN A 65 7.73 19.76 -4.71
C ASN A 65 7.01 19.57 -6.06
N GLY A 66 5.71 19.29 -6.02
CA GLY A 66 4.93 19.04 -7.23
C GLY A 66 5.07 17.64 -7.84
N PHE A 67 5.91 16.75 -7.27
CA PHE A 67 6.11 15.40 -7.79
C PHE A 67 6.17 14.35 -6.67
N GLY A 68 5.23 13.42 -6.70
CA GLY A 68 5.18 12.26 -5.81
C GLY A 68 5.15 10.94 -6.58
N VAL A 69 5.32 9.87 -5.83
CA VAL A 69 5.13 8.49 -6.31
C VAL A 69 4.27 7.72 -5.33
N PHE A 70 3.45 6.81 -5.84
CA PHE A 70 2.75 5.80 -5.05
C PHE A 70 3.39 4.45 -5.34
N ASN A 71 3.85 3.78 -4.30
CA ASN A 71 4.50 2.47 -4.41
C ASN A 71 3.59 1.38 -3.86
N ILE A 72 3.58 0.24 -4.54
CA ILE A 72 3.11 -1.04 -4.00
C ILE A 72 4.28 -1.99 -4.06
N SER A 73 4.75 -2.47 -2.91
CA SER A 73 5.90 -3.35 -2.80
C SER A 73 5.53 -4.64 -2.10
N VAL A 74 6.04 -5.75 -2.59
CA VAL A 74 5.89 -7.08 -1.96
C VAL A 74 7.24 -7.75 -1.80
N ASP A 75 7.42 -8.45 -0.67
CA ASP A 75 8.56 -9.34 -0.47
C ASP A 75 8.21 -10.73 -0.98
N LEU A 76 8.98 -11.23 -1.93
CA LEU A 76 8.71 -12.47 -2.66
C LEU A 76 9.35 -13.68 -1.98
N SER A 77 8.62 -14.79 -1.96
CA SER A 77 9.23 -16.11 -1.76
C SER A 77 9.98 -16.56 -3.03
N GLU A 78 10.67 -17.69 -2.95
CA GLU A 78 11.25 -18.33 -4.14
C GLU A 78 10.18 -18.71 -5.16
N GLU A 79 9.01 -19.12 -4.68
CA GLU A 79 7.89 -19.47 -5.54
C GLU A 79 7.24 -18.21 -6.14
N GLY A 80 7.09 -17.15 -5.33
CA GLY A 80 6.56 -15.86 -5.80
C GLY A 80 7.36 -15.27 -6.97
N LEU A 81 8.67 -15.51 -7.02
CA LEU A 81 9.51 -15.05 -8.13
C LEU A 81 9.06 -15.64 -9.48
N LYS A 82 8.60 -16.89 -9.49
CA LYS A 82 8.09 -17.59 -10.69
C LYS A 82 6.69 -17.11 -11.12
N HIS A 83 5.98 -16.41 -10.23
CA HIS A 83 4.61 -15.94 -10.42
C HIS A 83 4.52 -14.41 -10.47
N THR A 84 5.61 -13.73 -10.83
CA THR A 84 5.67 -12.26 -10.84
C THR A 84 4.54 -11.63 -11.67
N ASP A 85 4.23 -12.16 -12.85
CA ASP A 85 3.15 -11.66 -13.71
C ASP A 85 1.76 -11.86 -13.08
N ASP A 86 1.54 -12.98 -12.38
CA ASP A 86 0.28 -13.26 -11.70
C ASP A 86 0.10 -12.34 -10.48
N ILE A 87 1.17 -12.08 -9.74
CA ILE A 87 1.19 -11.12 -8.64
C ILE A 87 0.83 -9.72 -9.15
N ILE A 88 1.43 -9.29 -10.26
CA ILE A 88 1.13 -8.00 -10.89
C ILE A 88 -0.35 -7.94 -11.28
N ARG A 89 -0.90 -8.99 -11.90
CA ARG A 89 -2.33 -9.06 -12.26
C ARG A 89 -3.24 -8.93 -11.04
N LEU A 90 -2.92 -9.62 -9.94
CA LEU A 90 -3.69 -9.51 -8.69
C LEU A 90 -3.63 -8.10 -8.10
N ILE A 91 -2.48 -7.45 -8.14
CA ILE A 91 -2.35 -6.04 -7.72
C ILE A 91 -3.23 -5.13 -8.58
N PHE A 92 -3.23 -5.31 -9.92
CA PHE A 92 -4.09 -4.51 -10.80
C PHE A 92 -5.58 -4.81 -10.63
N ASN A 93 -5.95 -6.05 -10.31
CA ASN A 93 -7.33 -6.40 -9.96
C ASN A 93 -7.77 -5.67 -8.69
N GLU A 94 -6.93 -5.62 -7.66
CA GLU A 94 -7.20 -4.88 -6.43
C GLU A 94 -7.38 -3.38 -6.69
N ILE A 95 -6.50 -2.79 -7.52
CA ILE A 95 -6.63 -1.40 -7.96
C ILE A 95 -7.97 -1.19 -8.70
N GLY A 96 -8.35 -2.14 -9.56
CA GLY A 96 -9.62 -2.13 -10.28
C GLY A 96 -10.84 -2.18 -9.35
N LEU A 97 -10.78 -2.98 -8.29
CA LEU A 97 -11.82 -3.09 -7.27
C LEU A 97 -11.97 -1.78 -6.49
N VAL A 98 -10.86 -1.21 -6.01
CA VAL A 98 -10.83 0.09 -5.32
C VAL A 98 -11.43 1.18 -6.22
N LYS A 99 -11.04 1.19 -7.50
CA LYS A 99 -11.56 2.16 -8.48
C LYS A 99 -13.07 1.99 -8.72
N SER A 100 -13.56 0.76 -8.80
CA SER A 100 -14.96 0.44 -9.11
C SER A 100 -15.90 0.75 -7.95
N ASN A 101 -15.46 0.49 -6.72
CA ASN A 101 -16.24 0.80 -5.51
C ASN A 101 -16.24 2.31 -5.19
N GLY A 102 -15.18 3.01 -5.58
CA GLY A 102 -14.99 4.42 -5.24
C GLY A 102 -14.73 4.64 -3.75
N PRO A 103 -14.62 5.91 -3.32
CA PRO A 103 -14.37 6.25 -1.92
C PRO A 103 -15.61 5.96 -1.06
N LEU A 104 -15.39 5.23 0.04
CA LEU A 104 -16.42 4.89 1.02
C LEU A 104 -16.23 5.76 2.26
N ARG A 105 -17.26 6.54 2.58
CA ARG A 105 -17.21 7.52 3.67
C ARG A 105 -16.88 6.89 5.03
N TRP A 106 -17.43 5.71 5.32
CA TRP A 106 -17.21 5.05 6.60
C TRP A 106 -15.74 4.67 6.83
N ILE A 107 -15.00 4.29 5.78
CA ILE A 107 -13.56 3.98 5.86
C ILE A 107 -12.75 5.24 6.14
N HIS A 108 -13.10 6.34 5.46
CA HIS A 108 -12.45 7.63 5.73
C HIS A 108 -12.68 8.08 7.18
N ASP A 109 -13.91 7.94 7.68
CA ASP A 109 -14.25 8.32 9.04
C ASP A 109 -13.55 7.44 10.08
N GLU A 110 -13.40 6.13 9.81
CA GLU A 110 -12.60 5.21 10.63
C GLU A 110 -11.12 5.63 10.67
N LEU A 111 -10.51 5.88 9.51
CA LEU A 111 -9.11 6.33 9.43
C LEU A 111 -8.90 7.64 10.18
N LYS A 112 -9.84 8.58 10.07
CA LYS A 112 -9.82 9.82 10.83
C LYS A 112 -9.80 9.56 12.34
N GLN A 113 -10.69 8.70 12.84
CA GLN A 113 -10.75 8.35 14.27
C GLN A 113 -9.44 7.70 14.76
N LEU A 114 -8.82 6.83 13.95
CA LEU A 114 -7.53 6.23 14.26
C LEU A 114 -6.42 7.28 14.36
N VAL A 115 -6.36 8.22 13.43
CA VAL A 115 -5.37 9.31 13.45
C VAL A 115 -5.59 10.24 14.64
N GLU A 116 -6.84 10.62 14.93
CA GLU A 116 -7.18 11.45 16.10
C GLU A 116 -6.81 10.76 17.42
N THR A 117 -7.06 9.46 17.52
CA THR A 117 -6.70 8.66 18.70
C THR A 117 -5.18 8.57 18.87
N LYS A 118 -4.45 8.30 17.78
CA LYS A 118 -2.97 8.29 17.79
C LYS A 118 -2.40 9.64 18.20
N PHE A 119 -3.00 10.75 17.74
CA PHE A 119 -2.57 12.09 18.12
C PHE A 119 -2.84 12.38 19.60
N ARG A 120 -4.05 12.07 20.09
CA ARG A 120 -4.47 12.32 21.49
C ARG A 120 -3.59 11.60 22.51
N PHE A 121 -3.18 10.37 22.21
CA PHE A 121 -2.38 9.55 23.12
C PHE A 121 -0.90 9.46 22.75
N LYS A 122 -0.40 10.39 21.95
CA LYS A 122 1.03 10.46 21.62
C LYS A 122 1.83 10.77 22.88
N VAL A 123 2.44 9.75 23.49
CA VAL A 123 3.41 9.94 24.58
C VAL A 123 4.67 10.55 23.99
N ILE A 124 4.97 11.79 24.36
CA ILE A 124 6.26 12.41 24.10
C ILE A 124 7.20 11.87 25.18
N VAL A 125 8.03 10.89 24.82
CA VAL A 125 9.20 10.57 25.64
C VAL A 125 10.23 11.64 25.29
N ALA A 126 10.40 12.59 26.21
CA ALA A 126 11.42 13.65 26.12
C ALA A 126 12.80 13.09 26.46
#